data_AF-A0A8X7RNG1-F1
#
_entry.id   AF-A0A8X7RNG1-F1
#
_cell.length_a   1.000
_cell.length_b   1.000
_cell.length_c   1.000
_cell.angle_alpha   90.00
_cell.angle_beta   90.00
_cell.angle_gamma   90.00
#
_symmetry.space_group_name_H-M   'P 1'
#
loop_
_entity.id
_entity.type
_entity.pdbx_description
1 polymer ?
#
loop_
_entity_poly.entity_id
_entity_poly.type
_entity_poly.pdbx_seq_one_letter_code
_entity_poly.pdbx_strand_id
1 'polypeptide(L)'
;MTEFHMEVESSKPVIELQVEEAETNSSSQESLPEPQVMYRCRKCRRIVAIEDNIKRSGNYWVFQCSSIFVQLMKWMQTIHDGFVEEKLLCLGCNARLGYFNWAGMQCSCGAWVNPAFQLHKEPIKL
;
A
#
# COMPACT_ATOMS: atom_id res chain seq x y z
N MET A 1 33.40 -25.72 -50.36
CA MET A 1 33.97 -24.72 -49.44
C MET A 1 33.00 -24.63 -48.28
N THR A 2 33.44 -25.10 -47.10
CA THR A 2 32.76 -25.01 -45.77
C THR A 2 31.22 -24.94 -45.72
N GLU A 3 30.60 -25.97 -45.17
CA GLU A 3 29.33 -25.86 -44.44
C GLU A 3 29.46 -24.82 -43.29
N PHE A 4 28.34 -24.32 -42.75
CA PHE A 4 27.97 -24.60 -41.34
C PHE A 4 26.55 -24.12 -40.97
N HIS A 5 25.83 -25.01 -40.29
CA HIS A 5 24.69 -24.82 -39.38
C HIS A 5 23.36 -24.14 -39.79
N MET A 6 22.28 -24.82 -39.36
CA MET A 6 20.93 -24.31 -39.16
C MET A 6 20.85 -23.47 -37.88
N GLU A 7 19.77 -22.71 -37.73
CA GLU A 7 18.85 -22.93 -36.59
C GLU A 7 17.41 -22.54 -36.98
N VAL A 8 16.41 -23.02 -36.22
CA VAL A 8 14.98 -23.00 -36.59
C VAL A 8 14.17 -22.35 -35.48
N GLU A 9 13.32 -21.37 -35.81
CA GLU A 9 12.37 -20.77 -34.87
C GLU A 9 10.91 -20.98 -35.32
N SER A 10 9.98 -21.07 -34.37
CA SER A 10 8.77 -21.89 -34.49
C SER A 10 7.46 -21.16 -34.17
N SER A 11 6.47 -21.38 -35.05
CA SER A 11 5.03 -21.53 -34.77
C SER A 11 4.29 -20.45 -33.93
N LYS A 12 3.49 -19.64 -34.64
CA LYS A 12 2.11 -19.24 -34.25
C LYS A 12 1.13 -20.29 -34.87
N PRO A 13 -0.24 -20.27 -34.75
CA PRO A 13 -1.16 -19.18 -34.32
C PRO A 13 -2.51 -19.62 -33.62
N VAL A 14 -3.51 -18.70 -33.56
CA VAL A 14 -5.00 -18.88 -33.38
C VAL A 14 -5.53 -19.51 -32.04
N ILE A 15 -6.81 -19.45 -31.60
CA ILE A 15 -8.11 -18.86 -32.05
C ILE A 15 -8.85 -18.18 -30.86
N GLU A 16 -10.02 -17.55 -31.08
CA GLU A 16 -10.90 -16.86 -30.12
C GLU A 16 -12.30 -17.52 -30.00
N LEU A 17 -13.05 -17.20 -28.92
CA LEU A 17 -14.48 -17.48 -28.59
C LEU A 17 -14.89 -18.88 -28.07
N GLN A 18 -15.46 -18.95 -26.85
CA GLN A 18 -16.74 -19.62 -26.50
C GLN A 18 -17.13 -19.47 -25.01
N VAL A 19 -18.40 -19.75 -24.69
CA VAL A 19 -19.13 -19.63 -23.39
C VAL A 19 -20.38 -20.55 -23.46
N GLU A 20 -21.20 -20.86 -22.43
CA GLU A 20 -21.24 -20.63 -20.96
C GLU A 20 -21.15 -22.02 -20.22
N GLU A 21 -21.45 -22.33 -18.93
CA GLU A 21 -22.04 -21.60 -17.78
C GLU A 21 -21.48 -22.04 -16.41
N ALA A 22 -21.82 -23.25 -15.94
CA ALA A 22 -21.53 -23.82 -14.59
C ALA A 22 -20.98 -25.27 -14.75
N GLU A 23 -20.43 -25.99 -13.75
CA GLU A 23 -20.77 -26.09 -12.32
C GLU A 23 -19.55 -26.14 -11.36
N THR A 24 -19.85 -26.06 -10.05
CA THR A 24 -18.93 -26.12 -8.90
C THR A 24 -17.99 -27.33 -8.85
N ASN A 25 -16.73 -27.08 -8.50
CA ASN A 25 -16.08 -27.86 -7.43
C ASN A 25 -15.19 -26.96 -6.55
N SER A 26 -15.03 -27.31 -5.28
CA SER A 26 -14.46 -26.42 -4.27
C SER A 26 -12.94 -26.53 -4.13
N SER A 27 -12.28 -25.38 -4.07
CA SER A 27 -11.08 -25.22 -3.26
C SER A 27 -11.11 -23.87 -2.56
N SER A 28 -12.06 -23.71 -1.64
CA SER A 28 -12.13 -22.56 -0.74
C SER A 28 -10.90 -22.52 0.17
N GLN A 29 -9.82 -21.87 -0.29
CA GLN A 29 -8.77 -21.38 0.60
C GLN A 29 -9.31 -20.18 1.38
N GLU A 30 -10.16 -20.47 2.35
CA GLU A 30 -10.48 -19.54 3.44
C GLU A 30 -9.20 -19.28 4.22
N SER A 31 -8.47 -18.25 3.80
CA SER A 31 -7.44 -17.65 4.64
C SER A 31 -8.12 -17.20 5.93
N LEU A 32 -7.65 -17.75 7.06
CA LEU A 32 -8.03 -17.24 8.38
C LEU A 32 -7.85 -15.72 8.35
N PRO A 33 -8.87 -14.92 8.72
CA PRO A 33 -8.84 -13.48 8.51
C PRO A 33 -7.62 -12.88 9.19
N GLU A 34 -6.67 -12.39 8.40
CA GLU A 34 -5.42 -11.83 8.89
C GLU A 34 -5.75 -10.72 9.90
N PRO A 35 -5.15 -10.72 11.11
CA PRO A 35 -5.74 -10.07 12.28
C PRO A 35 -5.73 -8.55 12.18
N GLN A 36 -6.79 -8.00 11.57
CA GLN A 36 -6.95 -6.60 11.12
C GLN A 36 -6.30 -5.57 12.05
N VAL A 37 -5.06 -5.18 11.74
CA VAL A 37 -4.31 -4.25 12.59
C VAL A 37 -4.85 -2.82 12.41
N MET A 38 -5.68 -2.38 13.36
CA MET A 38 -6.28 -1.05 13.38
C MET A 38 -5.46 -0.08 14.22
N TYR A 39 -4.97 0.99 13.61
CA TYR A 39 -4.21 2.03 14.29
C TYR A 39 -5.14 3.12 14.83
N ARG A 40 -4.93 3.53 16.08
CA ARG A 40 -5.76 4.45 16.85
C ARG A 40 -4.93 5.61 17.39
N CYS A 41 -5.45 6.83 17.36
CA CYS A 41 -4.80 7.99 17.98
C CYS A 41 -4.70 7.78 19.50
N ARG A 42 -3.50 7.96 20.10
CA ARG A 42 -3.31 7.77 21.56
C ARG A 42 -4.17 8.73 22.39
N LYS A 43 -4.38 9.97 21.94
CA LYS A 43 -5.13 11.01 22.68
C LYS A 43 -6.64 10.75 22.78
N CYS A 44 -7.29 10.27 21.71
CA CYS A 44 -8.76 10.14 21.68
C CYS A 44 -9.29 8.74 21.27
N ARG A 45 -8.40 7.76 21.05
CA ARG A 45 -8.72 6.38 20.62
C ARG A 45 -9.44 6.22 19.27
N ARG A 46 -9.77 7.31 18.55
CA ARG A 46 -10.31 7.24 17.18
C ARG A 46 -9.34 6.50 16.25
N ILE A 47 -9.87 5.63 15.39
CA ILE A 47 -9.11 4.93 14.35
C ILE A 47 -8.55 5.96 13.35
N VAL A 48 -7.31 5.78 12.93
CA VAL A 48 -6.57 6.68 12.02
C VAL A 48 -6.00 5.98 10.78
N ALA A 49 -5.86 4.65 10.81
CA ALA A 49 -5.54 3.79 9.67
C ALA A 49 -5.92 2.33 9.97
N ILE A 50 -6.07 1.52 8.93
CA ILE A 50 -6.13 0.04 9.01
C ILE A 50 -4.96 -0.58 8.22
N GLU A 51 -4.68 -1.87 8.41
CA GLU A 51 -3.55 -2.56 7.77
C GLU A 51 -3.56 -2.48 6.24
N ASP A 52 -4.73 -2.65 5.61
CA ASP A 52 -4.96 -2.53 4.17
C ASP A 52 -4.51 -1.17 3.59
N ASN A 53 -4.34 -0.15 4.44
CA ASN A 53 -3.86 1.16 4.02
C ASN A 53 -2.34 1.32 4.16
N ILE A 54 -1.59 0.35 4.68
CA ILE A 54 -0.16 0.53 4.99
C ILE A 54 0.71 0.26 3.76
N LYS A 55 1.45 1.29 3.33
CA LYS A 55 2.49 1.15 2.30
C LYS A 55 3.69 0.39 2.83
N ARG A 56 3.72 -0.93 2.62
CA ARG A 56 4.89 -1.77 2.88
C ARG A 56 5.92 -1.56 1.76
N SER A 57 6.99 -0.82 2.04
CA SER A 57 8.16 -0.80 1.16
C SER A 57 8.76 -2.20 1.10
N GLY A 58 9.19 -2.68 -0.07
CA GLY A 58 9.57 -4.08 -0.33
C GLY A 58 10.80 -4.64 0.43
N ASN A 59 11.35 -3.89 1.37
CA ASN A 59 12.45 -4.31 2.23
C ASN A 59 11.88 -4.66 3.62
N TYR A 60 12.09 -5.89 4.10
CA TYR A 60 11.47 -6.45 5.33
C TYR A 60 11.71 -5.65 6.64
N TRP A 61 12.59 -4.65 6.64
CA TRP A 61 12.98 -3.84 7.78
C TRP A 61 11.96 -2.77 8.24
N VAL A 62 10.75 -2.75 7.66
CA VAL A 62 9.66 -1.79 7.99
C VAL A 62 9.36 -1.71 9.50
N PHE A 63 9.52 -2.82 10.22
CA PHE A 63 9.28 -2.89 11.67
C PHE A 63 10.09 -1.87 12.49
N GLN A 64 11.33 -1.56 12.09
CA GLN A 64 12.21 -0.64 12.81
C GLN A 64 12.00 0.85 12.47
N CYS A 65 11.16 1.19 11.49
CA CYS A 65 10.94 2.57 11.09
C CYS A 65 10.26 3.39 12.22
N SER A 66 10.61 4.67 12.40
CA SER A 66 9.99 5.54 13.43
C SER A 66 8.50 5.84 13.17
N SER A 67 8.06 5.63 11.93
CA SER A 67 6.74 5.97 11.41
C SER A 67 6.22 4.83 10.53
N ILE A 68 4.91 4.77 10.33
CA ILE A 68 4.29 4.02 9.24
C ILE A 68 3.89 4.98 8.11
N PHE A 69 3.74 4.44 6.90
CA PHE A 69 3.26 5.19 5.74
C PHE A 69 1.94 4.60 5.27
N VAL A 70 0.99 5.45 4.89
CA VAL A 70 -0.33 5.02 4.42
C VAL A 70 -0.64 5.41 2.98
N GLN A 71 -1.57 4.69 2.38
CA GLN A 71 -2.26 5.04 1.15
C GLN A 71 -3.25 6.18 1.41
N LEU A 72 -3.48 7.00 0.37
CA LEU A 72 -4.44 8.10 0.39
C LEU A 72 -5.85 7.59 0.70
N MET A 73 -6.34 7.87 1.91
CA MET A 73 -7.73 7.59 2.30
C MET A 73 -8.68 8.68 1.81
N LYS A 74 -9.96 8.35 1.61
CA LYS A 74 -10.99 9.32 1.17
C LYS A 74 -11.08 10.58 2.04
N TRP A 75 -10.80 10.47 3.35
CA TRP A 75 -10.79 11.64 4.25
C TRP A 75 -9.54 12.54 4.11
N MET A 76 -8.45 12.04 3.52
CA MET A 76 -7.26 12.85 3.21
C MET A 76 -7.40 13.60 1.88
N GLN A 77 -8.38 13.24 1.04
CA GLN A 77 -8.66 13.94 -0.23
C GLN A 77 -9.28 15.33 -0.01
N THR A 78 -9.78 15.66 1.19
CA THR A 78 -10.23 17.02 1.52
C THR A 78 -9.08 17.97 1.90
N ILE A 79 -7.82 17.54 1.76
CA ILE A 79 -6.61 18.33 2.02
C ILE A 79 -5.98 18.83 0.69
N HIS A 80 -6.74 18.84 -0.40
CA HIS A 80 -6.22 19.10 -1.76
C HIS A 80 -6.03 20.57 -2.14
N ASP A 81 -6.59 21.53 -1.38
CA ASP A 81 -6.61 22.95 -1.76
C ASP A 81 -5.27 23.67 -1.49
N GLY A 82 -4.28 23.41 -2.35
CA GLY A 82 -3.07 24.23 -2.54
C GLY A 82 -1.80 23.81 -1.80
N PHE A 83 -1.85 22.81 -0.91
CA PHE A 83 -0.71 22.43 -0.06
C PHE A 83 0.07 21.22 -0.62
N VAL A 84 1.38 21.38 -0.84
CA VAL A 84 2.30 20.29 -1.24
C VAL A 84 2.71 19.42 -0.04
N GLU A 85 2.91 20.04 1.13
CA GLU A 85 3.21 19.40 2.41
C GLU A 85 2.50 20.17 3.54
N GLU A 86 1.88 19.45 4.48
CA GLU A 86 1.33 20.00 5.74
C GLU A 86 1.15 18.87 6.79
N LYS A 87 0.80 19.23 8.03
CA LYS A 87 0.62 18.31 9.17
C LYS A 87 -0.64 17.47 9.03
N LEU A 88 -0.51 16.16 9.25
CA LEU A 88 -1.66 15.26 9.44
C LEU A 88 -2.18 15.39 10.88
N LEU A 89 -3.39 15.90 11.03
CA LEU A 89 -4.07 16.07 12.33
C LEU A 89 -5.16 15.01 12.55
N CYS A 90 -5.36 14.60 13.79
CA CYS A 90 -6.45 13.70 14.15
C CYS A 90 -7.79 14.44 14.16
N LEU A 91 -8.68 14.08 13.23
CA LEU A 91 -10.05 14.59 13.08
C LEU A 91 -10.94 14.51 14.34
N GLY A 92 -10.49 13.85 15.41
CA GLY A 92 -11.23 13.73 16.67
C GLY A 92 -10.64 14.48 17.87
N CYS A 93 -9.47 15.12 17.74
CA CYS A 93 -8.83 15.83 18.87
C CYS A 93 -7.71 16.81 18.50
N ASN A 94 -7.50 17.05 17.20
CA ASN A 94 -6.48 17.91 16.59
C ASN A 94 -5.03 17.65 17.03
N ALA A 95 -4.73 16.46 17.57
CA ALA A 95 -3.35 16.03 17.80
C ALA A 95 -2.64 15.76 16.47
N ARG A 96 -1.40 16.22 16.33
CA ARG A 96 -0.52 15.87 15.20
C ARG A 96 -0.24 14.37 15.22
N LEU A 97 -0.62 13.68 14.15
CA LEU A 97 -0.32 12.27 13.89
C LEU A 97 0.96 12.10 13.07
N GLY A 98 1.29 13.09 12.25
CA GLY A 98 2.48 13.13 11.41
C GLY A 98 2.33 14.20 10.32
N TYR A 99 2.71 13.87 9.10
CA TYR A 99 2.84 14.79 7.96
C TYR A 99 2.45 14.09 6.65
N PHE A 100 2.07 14.86 5.63
CA PHE A 100 2.03 14.38 4.26
C PHE A 100 2.91 15.24 3.36
N ASN A 101 3.43 14.66 2.27
CA ASN A 101 4.09 15.38 1.20
C ASN A 101 3.75 14.71 -0.14
N TRP A 102 3.22 15.48 -1.09
CA TRP A 102 2.79 14.99 -2.41
C TRP A 102 3.95 14.69 -3.37
N ALA A 103 5.08 15.40 -3.26
CA ALA A 103 6.33 15.03 -3.95
C ALA A 103 6.97 13.78 -3.32
N GLY A 104 6.60 13.45 -2.08
CA GLY A 104 7.07 12.29 -1.33
C GLY A 104 8.12 12.67 -0.29
N MET A 105 8.58 11.67 0.47
CA MET A 105 9.64 11.85 1.47
C MET A 105 10.44 10.58 1.69
N GLN A 106 11.63 10.72 2.26
CA GLN A 106 12.45 9.58 2.66
C GLN A 106 11.98 9.00 4.01
N CYS A 107 11.83 7.68 4.07
CA CYS A 107 11.62 6.93 5.31
C CYS A 107 12.94 6.77 6.09
N SER A 108 12.88 6.54 7.39
CA SER A 108 14.07 6.28 8.23
C SER A 108 14.84 4.99 7.85
N CYS A 109 14.27 4.11 7.01
CA CYS A 109 14.98 2.99 6.39
C CYS A 109 15.62 3.32 5.03
N GLY A 110 15.71 4.60 4.67
CA GLY A 110 16.29 5.09 3.42
C GLY A 110 15.34 5.05 2.21
N ALA A 111 14.27 4.26 2.24
CA ALA A 111 13.30 4.13 1.15
C ALA A 111 12.54 5.44 0.87
N TRP A 112 12.42 5.82 -0.41
CA TRP A 112 11.57 6.93 -0.83
C TRP A 112 10.10 6.50 -0.92
N VAL A 113 9.19 7.31 -0.39
CA VAL A 113 7.74 7.04 -0.42
C VAL A 113 7.03 8.18 -1.15
N ASN A 114 6.33 7.86 -2.25
CA ASN A 114 5.50 8.80 -2.99
C ASN A 114 4.07 8.23 -3.21
N PRO A 115 3.01 9.08 -3.18
CA PRO A 115 2.93 10.25 -2.30
C PRO A 115 3.10 9.79 -0.84
N ALA A 116 3.67 10.64 0.01
CA ALA A 116 3.94 10.31 1.40
C ALA A 116 2.78 10.75 2.30
N PHE A 117 2.21 9.80 3.05
CA PHE A 117 1.33 10.06 4.19
C PHE A 117 1.92 9.36 5.41
N GLN A 118 2.70 10.09 6.20
CA GLN A 118 3.47 9.56 7.31
C GLN A 118 2.69 9.71 8.63
N LEU A 119 2.50 8.60 9.34
CA LEU A 119 1.98 8.58 10.70
C LEU A 119 3.10 8.12 11.65
N HIS A 120 3.54 8.99 12.55
CA HIS A 120 4.59 8.65 13.51
C HIS A 120 4.07 7.59 14.50
N LYS A 121 4.92 6.64 14.92
CA LYS A 121 4.52 5.56 15.85
C LYS A 121 4.22 6.07 17.28
N GLU A 122 4.62 7.29 17.63
CA GLU A 122 4.39 7.90 18.95
C GLU A 122 2.95 8.43 19.18
N PRO A 123 2.32 9.24 18.30
CA PRO A 123 0.94 9.69 18.48
C PRO A 123 -0.13 8.62 18.19
N ILE A 124 0.26 7.45 17.66
CA ILE A 124 -0.64 6.31 17.35
C ILE A 124 -0.32 5.08 18.20
N LYS A 125 -1.29 4.18 18.34
CA LYS A 125 -1.12 2.85 18.93
C LYS A 125 -2.00 1.85 18.19
N LEU A 126 -1.84 0.57 18.51
CA LEU A 126 -2.88 -0.44 18.26
C LEU A 126 -4.01 -0.27 19.29
#